data_AF-A0A562IFH1-F1
#
_entry.id   AF-A0A562IFH1-F1
#
_cell.length_a   1.000
_cell.length_b   1.000
_cell.length_c   1.000
_cell.angle_alpha   90.00
_cell.angle_beta   90.00
_cell.angle_gamma   90.00
#
_symmetry.space_group_name_H-M   'P 1'
#
loop_
_entity.id
_entity.type
_entity.pdbx_description
1 polymer ?
#
loop_
_entity_poly.entity_id
_entity_poly.type
_entity_poly.pdbx_seq_one_letter_code
_entity_poly.pdbx_strand_id
1 'polypeptide(L)'
;MGDPYREAVSLTWLGDTHRAAGEPDAARLAWRRALPALDRLDPSRAEQVRARLRGLESRELVAVGGGPPCPAGGGWPGAPAEGDQG
;
A
#
# COMPACT_ATOMS: atom_id res chain seq x y z
N MET A 1 -9.03 11.77 21.91
CA MET A 1 -8.13 10.69 22.34
C MET A 1 -8.48 9.46 21.52
N GLY A 2 -7.73 9.21 20.44
CA GLY A 2 -7.96 8.03 19.59
C GLY A 2 -7.18 6.83 20.16
N ASP A 3 -7.80 5.65 20.18
CA ASP A 3 -7.11 4.42 20.51
C ASP A 3 -6.15 4.05 19.36
N PRO A 4 -4.82 4.06 19.57
CA PRO A 4 -3.87 3.69 18.51
C PRO A 4 -4.09 2.26 18.02
N TYR A 5 -4.63 1.39 18.87
CA TYR A 5 -5.09 0.07 18.46
C TYR A 5 -6.20 0.14 17.40
N ARG A 6 -7.25 0.93 17.63
CA ARG A 6 -8.37 1.06 16.68
C ARG A 6 -7.95 1.65 15.36
N GLU A 7 -7.04 2.63 15.38
CA GLU A 7 -6.46 3.19 14.17
C GLU A 7 -5.66 2.14 13.39
N ALA A 8 -4.82 1.36 14.08
CA ALA A 8 -4.03 0.31 13.47
C ALA A 8 -4.89 -0.85 12.92
N VAL A 9 -5.98 -1.19 13.64
CA VAL A 9 -7.01 -2.10 13.15
C VAL A 9 -7.53 -1.58 11.81
N SER A 10 -8.06 -0.36 11.76
CA SER A 10 -8.64 0.23 10.54
C SER A 10 -7.63 0.29 9.39
N LEU A 11 -6.38 0.65 9.65
CA LEU A 11 -5.31 0.65 8.64
C LEU A 11 -5.03 -0.76 8.10
N THR A 12 -5.15 -1.79 8.94
CA THR A 12 -5.00 -3.18 8.50
C THR A 12 -6.09 -3.54 7.49
N TRP A 13 -7.35 -3.24 7.82
CA TRP A 13 -8.50 -3.47 6.93
C TRP A 13 -8.39 -2.68 5.63
N LEU A 14 -7.97 -1.41 5.71
CA LEU A 14 -7.76 -0.57 4.53
C LEU A 14 -6.71 -1.17 3.61
N GLY A 15 -5.62 -1.71 4.15
CA GLY A 15 -4.62 -2.39 3.33
C GLY A 15 -5.12 -3.71 2.73
N ASP A 16 -5.99 -4.45 3.43
CA ASP A 16 -6.66 -5.63 2.85
C ASP A 16 -7.57 -5.23 1.68
N THR A 17 -8.30 -4.12 1.81
CA THR A 17 -9.14 -3.56 0.74
C THR A 17 -8.30 -3.13 -0.46
N HIS A 18 -7.21 -2.38 -0.26
CA HIS A 18 -6.31 -1.99 -1.35
C HIS A 18 -5.67 -3.20 -2.04
N ARG A 19 -5.30 -4.25 -1.28
CA ARG A 19 -4.82 -5.50 -1.90
C ARG A 19 -5.91 -6.12 -2.79
N ALA A 20 -7.14 -6.18 -2.31
CA ALA A 20 -8.27 -6.73 -3.08
C ALA A 20 -8.60 -5.88 -4.31
N ALA A 21 -8.39 -4.57 -4.24
CA ALA A 21 -8.55 -3.63 -5.35
C ALA A 21 -7.39 -3.67 -6.38
N GLY A 22 -6.34 -4.46 -6.12
CA GLY A 22 -5.18 -4.53 -7.02
C GLY A 22 -4.18 -3.39 -6.84
N GLU A 23 -4.21 -2.68 -5.70
CA GLU A 23 -3.34 -1.55 -5.36
C GLU A 23 -2.30 -1.95 -4.29
N PRO A 24 -1.25 -2.72 -4.66
CA PRO A 24 -0.29 -3.25 -3.70
C PRO A 24 0.52 -2.16 -2.97
N ASP A 25 0.81 -1.03 -3.62
CA ASP A 25 1.51 0.10 -3.00
C ASP A 25 0.70 0.75 -1.87
N ALA A 26 -0.59 0.99 -2.13
CA ALA A 26 -1.50 1.54 -1.13
C ALA A 26 -1.70 0.56 0.04
N ALA A 27 -1.79 -0.74 -0.27
CA ALA A 27 -1.87 -1.80 0.74
C ALA A 27 -0.63 -1.82 1.64
N ARG A 28 0.57 -1.80 1.04
CA ARG A 28 1.85 -1.77 1.74
C ARG A 28 1.98 -0.54 2.64
N LEU A 29 1.56 0.63 2.15
CA LEU A 29 1.61 1.87 2.94
C LEU A 29 0.69 1.79 4.17
N ALA A 30 -0.54 1.32 4.00
CA ALA A 30 -1.51 1.17 5.09
C ALA A 30 -1.01 0.19 6.16
N TRP A 31 -0.49 -0.96 5.73
CA TRP A 31 0.07 -1.97 6.63
C TRP A 31 1.34 -1.51 7.37
N ARG A 32 2.25 -0.80 6.70
CA ARG A 32 3.44 -0.23 7.36
C ARG A 32 3.09 0.79 8.43
N ARG A 33 2.01 1.56 8.23
CA ARG A 33 1.52 2.52 9.24
C ARG A 33 0.87 1.83 10.44
N ALA A 34 0.22 0.67 10.24
CA ALA A 34 -0.39 -0.10 11.33
C ALA A 34 0.64 -0.79 12.24
N LEU A 35 1.79 -1.21 11.67
CA LEU A 35 2.77 -2.04 12.36
C LEU A 35 3.26 -1.50 13.72
N PRO A 36 3.67 -0.24 13.88
CA PRO A 36 4.22 0.25 15.15
C PRO A 36 3.24 0.18 16.33
N ALA A 37 1.94 0.35 16.06
CA ALA A 37 0.89 0.26 17.06
C ALA A 37 0.55 -1.22 17.36
N LEU A 38 0.44 -2.05 16.34
CA LEU A 38 0.19 -3.49 16.52
C LEU A 38 1.37 -4.19 17.21
N ASP A 39 2.60 -3.82 16.92
CA ASP A 39 3.78 -4.46 17.52
C ASP A 39 3.80 -4.35 19.06
N ARG A 40 3.28 -3.24 19.59
CA ARG A 40 3.19 -2.99 21.04
C ARG A 40 1.94 -3.57 21.70
N LEU A 41 0.85 -3.70 20.95
CA LEU A 41 -0.49 -3.97 21.49
C LEU A 41 -1.01 -5.36 21.13
N ASP A 42 -0.63 -5.89 19.98
CA ASP A 42 -1.01 -7.21 19.46
C ASP A 42 0.07 -7.75 18.50
N PRO A 43 1.13 -8.39 19.04
CA PRO A 43 2.20 -8.97 18.24
C PRO A 43 1.71 -10.04 17.25
N SER A 44 0.64 -10.78 17.60
CA SER A 44 0.04 -11.78 16.72
C SER A 44 -0.53 -11.14 15.46
N ARG A 45 -1.16 -9.97 15.59
CA ARG A 45 -1.65 -9.22 14.44
C ARG A 45 -0.54 -8.51 13.68
N ALA A 46 0.48 -8.03 14.38
CA ALA A 46 1.68 -7.48 13.73
C ALA A 46 2.33 -8.53 12.82
N GLU A 47 2.45 -9.78 13.26
CA GLU A 47 3.03 -10.85 12.45
C GLU A 47 2.17 -11.20 11.23
N GLN A 48 0.83 -11.19 11.36
CA GLN A 48 -0.07 -11.35 10.22
C GLN A 48 0.16 -10.25 9.17
N VAL A 49 0.31 -9.00 9.60
CA VAL A 49 0.57 -7.88 8.70
C VAL A 49 1.95 -8.01 8.03
N ARG A 50 2.99 -8.45 8.77
CA ARG A 50 4.32 -8.75 8.21
C ARG A 50 4.28 -9.86 7.16
N ALA A 51 3.53 -10.94 7.42
CA ALA A 51 3.37 -12.03 6.47
C ALA A 51 2.73 -11.56 5.16
N ARG A 52 1.74 -10.67 5.23
CA ARG A 52 1.09 -10.07 4.06
C ARG A 52 2.04 -9.16 3.27
N LEU A 53 2.83 -8.34 3.96
CA LEU A 53 3.87 -7.50 3.34
C LEU A 53 4.89 -8.36 2.59
N ARG A 54 5.41 -9.42 3.22
CA ARG A 54 6.31 -10.37 2.56
C ARG A 54 5.65 -11.01 1.33
N GLY A 55 4.35 -11.33 1.39
CA GLY A 55 3.60 -11.85 0.25
C GLY A 55 3.47 -10.86 -0.91
N LEU A 56 3.31 -9.56 -0.65
CA LEU A 56 3.31 -8.53 -1.68
C LEU A 56 4.71 -8.34 -2.28
N GLU A 57 5.73 -8.28 -1.43
CA GLU A 57 7.11 -8.17 -1.86
C GLU A 57 7.46 -9.35 -2.76
N SER A 58 7.22 -10.60 -2.35
CA SER A 58 7.41 -11.80 -3.19
C SER A 58 6.73 -11.71 -4.57
N ARG A 59 5.56 -11.07 -4.67
CA ARG A 59 4.85 -10.89 -5.94
C ARG A 59 5.46 -9.77 -6.79
N GLU A 60 6.01 -8.74 -6.16
CA GLU A 60 6.77 -7.68 -6.80
C GLU A 60 8.16 -8.16 -7.26
N LEU A 61 8.82 -9.05 -6.51
CA LEU A 61 10.13 -9.60 -6.89
C LEU A 61 10.05 -10.41 -8.20
N VAL A 62 8.88 -11.00 -8.50
CA VAL A 62 8.62 -11.70 -9.76
C VAL A 62 8.27 -10.73 -10.89
N ALA A 63 7.89 -9.50 -10.58
CA ALA A 63 7.58 -8.44 -11.55
C ALA A 63 8.81 -7.64 -12.00
N VAL A 64 10.03 -7.98 -11.54
CA VAL A 64 11.28 -7.30 -11.94
C VAL A 64 11.73 -7.69 -13.35
N GLY A 65 10.92 -7.26 -14.32
CA GLY A 65 11.16 -7.37 -15.76
C GLY A 65 10.68 -6.17 -16.57
N GLY A 66 10.20 -5.08 -15.96
CA GLY A 66 9.89 -3.88 -16.73
C GLY A 66 9.23 -2.73 -15.97
N GLY A 67 9.94 -1.60 -15.87
CA GLY A 67 9.36 -0.27 -15.67
C GLY A 67 9.68 0.39 -14.32
N PRO A 68 10.11 1.67 -14.30
CA PRO A 68 10.27 2.41 -13.06
C PRO A 68 8.90 2.62 -12.37
N PRO A 69 8.87 2.70 -11.02
CA PRO A 69 7.62 2.97 -10.31
C PRO A 69 7.09 4.34 -10.71
N CYS A 70 5.85 4.39 -11.18
CA CYS A 70 5.10 5.61 -11.37
C CYS A 70 5.21 6.48 -10.09
N PRO A 71 5.54 7.78 -10.20
CA PRO A 71 5.60 8.64 -9.01
C PRO A 71 4.17 8.81 -8.46
N ALA A 72 3.87 8.11 -7.38
CA ALA A 72 2.66 8.34 -6.58
C ALA A 72 2.83 9.65 -5.80
N GLY A 73 2.47 10.76 -6.43
CA GLY A 73 2.45 12.07 -5.77
C GLY A 73 2.18 13.22 -6.71
N GLY A 74 0.90 13.49 -6.98
CA GLY A 74 0.38 14.83 -7.29
C GLY A 74 0.98 15.57 -8.51
N GLY A 75 0.21 15.60 -9.59
CA GLY A 75 0.34 16.59 -10.67
C GLY A 75 0.83 16.00 -11.97
N TRP A 76 -0.08 15.76 -12.91
CA TRP A 76 0.25 15.67 -14.33
C TRP A 76 0.09 17.06 -14.96
N PRO A 77 1.17 17.86 -15.16
CA PRO A 77 1.19 18.92 -16.16
C PRO A 77 2.04 18.46 -17.35
N GLY A 78 1.46 17.74 -18.30
CA GLY A 78 2.19 17.34 -19.51
C GLY A 78 1.68 16.09 -20.20
N ALA A 79 0.37 15.90 -20.32
CA ALA A 79 -0.13 15.10 -21.44
C ALA A 79 0.03 15.96 -22.71
N PRO A 80 0.62 15.46 -23.82
CA PRO A 80 0.53 16.14 -25.09
C PRO A 80 -0.96 16.22 -25.46
N ALA A 81 -1.42 17.41 -25.82
CA ALA A 81 -2.72 17.57 -26.46
C ALA A 81 -2.64 16.86 -27.82
N GLU A 82 -3.02 15.59 -27.84
CA GLU A 82 -3.24 14.85 -29.08
C GLU A 82 -4.63 15.23 -29.60
N GLY A 83 -4.67 16.03 -30.68
CA GLY A 83 -5.87 16.28 -31.48
C GLY A 83 -6.28 17.75 -31.59
N ASP A 84 -5.86 18.42 -32.66
CA ASP A 84 -6.80 18.80 -33.73
C ASP A 84 -6.02 19.12 -35.01
N GLN A 85 -6.29 18.33 -36.06
CA GLN A 85 -5.82 18.55 -37.42
C GLN A 85 -6.99 19.20 -38.18
N GLY A 86 -6.78 20.39 -38.74
CA GLY A 86 -7.75 21.08 -39.59
C GLY A 86 -7.31 22.46 -40.01
#